data_AF-A0A9D2D1W9-F1
#
_entry.id   AF-A0A9D2D1W9-F1
#
_cell.length_a   1.000
_cell.length_b   1.000
_cell.length_c   1.000
_cell.angle_alpha   90.00
_cell.angle_beta   90.00
_cell.angle_gamma   90.00
#
_symmetry.space_group_name_H-M   'P 1'
#
loop_
_entity.id
_entity.type
_entity.pdbx_description
1 polymer ?
#
loop_
_entity_poly.entity_id
_entity_poly.type
_entity_poly.pdbx_seq_one_letter_code
_entity_poly.pdbx_strand_id
1 'polypeptide(L)'
;SVYQEISFGILNLGVPEEEARKEVEQVIETLEIEPFRHKPTHALSGGQKKQVSIADILVMHPEIIILDEPAAALDPKHTVLVNRIVDQMTENGITVIMSTHDVNYAMEWADEIVLLKDGKLLMQGTPSEVFSNKSALAATNLEQPACLQLFDSLCSKGILKMSLPVPKNLAQLENYIEQLSLPAYVSASPSFGEAKKAILVVSFGTSYHETREKTIDAIEHAIAEAFPDYQVYRAWTSKMIMKKLLKRDGIKINNVVEAMDQMAADGITDVIVQPTHVINGIENDLMIQDALSRRAHFQSIRFGTPLLTSTGDNEALVSIISSEFSDLKKDEALVLMGHGTTHYANSIYAAMDYTFKDMGHPNIFLGTVEAYPSMETLLKMVKEQNPKRVVLTPFMIVAGDHATNDMAGEDPDSWKCQFEKAGFPVDCVLKGLGEYPQIHQLFIRHIQEAIDG
;
A
#
# COMPACT_ATOMS: atom_id res chain seq x y z
N SER A 1 -33.82 -33.25 1.77
CA SER A 1 -33.59 -32.09 0.87
C SER A 1 -33.59 -30.83 1.70
N VAL A 2 -33.20 -29.68 1.15
CA VAL A 2 -33.28 -28.38 1.85
C VAL A 2 -34.69 -28.09 2.35
N TYR A 3 -35.72 -28.39 1.54
CA TYR A 3 -37.12 -28.28 1.98
C TYR A 3 -37.41 -29.13 3.23
N GLN A 4 -36.96 -30.38 3.24
CA GLN A 4 -37.19 -31.28 4.39
C GLN A 4 -36.47 -30.79 5.64
N GLU A 5 -35.27 -30.22 5.48
CA GLU A 5 -34.52 -29.60 6.58
C GLU A 5 -35.36 -28.50 7.22
N ILE A 6 -35.76 -27.49 6.44
CA ILE A 6 -36.52 -26.33 6.94
C ILE A 6 -37.88 -26.76 7.51
N SER A 7 -38.54 -27.76 6.92
CA SER A 7 -39.84 -28.23 7.46
C SER A 7 -39.73 -28.91 8.83
N PHE A 8 -38.54 -29.36 9.22
CA PHE A 8 -38.37 -30.19 10.41
C PHE A 8 -38.73 -29.43 11.69
N GLY A 9 -38.25 -28.21 11.87
CA GLY A 9 -38.51 -27.40 13.05
C GLY A 9 -40.01 -27.15 13.28
N ILE A 10 -40.68 -26.56 12.29
CA ILE A 10 -42.09 -26.17 12.40
C ILE A 10 -43.03 -27.38 12.56
N LEU A 11 -42.75 -28.52 11.92
CA LEU A 11 -43.55 -29.74 12.11
C LEU A 11 -43.40 -30.31 13.53
N ASN A 12 -42.21 -30.23 14.12
CA ASN A 12 -41.98 -30.67 15.50
C ASN A 12 -42.65 -29.78 16.55
N LEU A 13 -42.99 -28.54 16.19
CA LEU A 13 -43.82 -27.66 17.02
C LEU A 13 -45.31 -28.04 16.98
N GLY A 14 -45.69 -29.04 16.18
CA GLY A 14 -47.06 -29.55 16.09
C GLY A 14 -47.96 -28.78 15.13
N VAL A 15 -47.37 -27.92 14.28
CA VAL A 15 -48.11 -27.19 13.25
C VAL A 15 -48.62 -28.17 12.18
N PRO A 16 -49.89 -28.07 11.75
CA PRO A 16 -50.44 -28.94 10.71
C PRO A 16 -49.63 -28.88 9.40
N GLU A 17 -49.50 -30.02 8.69
CA GLU A 17 -48.65 -30.15 7.50
C GLU A 17 -48.97 -29.14 6.39
N GLU A 18 -50.25 -28.83 6.18
CA GLU A 18 -50.70 -27.84 5.19
C GLU A 18 -50.30 -26.40 5.55
N GLU A 19 -50.24 -26.08 6.84
CA GLU A 19 -49.82 -24.77 7.34
C GLU A 19 -48.30 -24.68 7.32
N ALA A 20 -47.61 -25.70 7.86
CA ALA A 20 -46.16 -25.81 7.82
C ALA A 20 -45.61 -25.71 6.38
N ARG A 21 -46.30 -26.32 5.40
CA ARG A 21 -45.92 -26.19 3.99
C ARG A 21 -45.95 -24.74 3.51
N LYS A 22 -46.95 -23.95 3.88
CA LYS A 22 -47.05 -22.54 3.45
C LYS A 22 -45.91 -21.71 4.06
N GLU A 23 -45.64 -21.92 5.34
CA GLU A 23 -44.56 -21.22 6.05
C GLU A 23 -43.18 -21.57 5.48
N VAL A 24 -42.92 -22.84 5.19
CA VAL A 24 -41.66 -23.29 4.57
C VAL A 24 -41.48 -22.65 3.19
N GLU A 25 -42.54 -22.59 2.38
CA GLU A 25 -42.50 -21.95 1.07
C GLU A 25 -42.21 -20.45 1.17
N GLN A 26 -42.86 -19.76 2.11
CA GLN A 26 -42.66 -18.33 2.34
C GLN A 26 -41.23 -18.00 2.79
N VAL A 27 -40.66 -18.79 3.71
CA VAL A 27 -39.26 -18.61 4.15
C VAL A 27 -38.28 -18.90 3.02
N ILE A 28 -38.56 -19.92 2.21
CA ILE A 28 -37.73 -20.25 1.04
C ILE A 28 -37.69 -19.09 0.03
N GLU A 29 -38.84 -18.43 -0.18
CA GLU A 29 -38.93 -17.26 -1.06
C GLU A 29 -38.23 -16.04 -0.47
N THR A 30 -38.49 -15.76 0.82
CA THR A 30 -37.92 -14.60 1.53
C THR A 30 -36.39 -14.62 1.53
N LEU A 31 -35.78 -15.80 1.62
CA LEU A 31 -34.33 -15.97 1.69
C LEU A 31 -33.66 -16.26 0.33
N GLU A 32 -34.42 -16.19 -0.77
CA GLU A 32 -33.96 -16.45 -2.15
C GLU A 32 -33.28 -17.83 -2.30
N ILE A 33 -33.80 -18.85 -1.62
CA ILE A 33 -33.22 -20.21 -1.57
C ILE A 33 -33.93 -21.25 -2.44
N GLU A 34 -34.85 -20.80 -3.31
CA GLU A 34 -35.59 -21.63 -4.28
C GLU A 34 -34.68 -22.50 -5.15
N PRO A 35 -33.54 -22.01 -5.70
CA PRO A 35 -32.71 -22.78 -6.63
C PRO A 35 -32.13 -24.07 -6.04
N PHE A 36 -32.18 -24.23 -4.72
CA PHE A 36 -31.64 -25.39 -4.03
C PHE A 36 -32.64 -26.11 -3.11
N ARG A 37 -33.92 -25.74 -3.14
CA ARG A 37 -35.03 -26.40 -2.41
C ARG A 37 -34.99 -27.93 -2.41
N HIS A 38 -34.74 -28.52 -3.58
CA HIS A 38 -34.74 -29.99 -3.77
C HIS A 38 -33.34 -30.61 -3.64
N LYS A 39 -32.28 -29.80 -3.47
CA LYS A 39 -30.93 -30.31 -3.32
C LYS A 39 -30.75 -30.95 -1.94
N PRO A 40 -29.84 -31.92 -1.81
CA PRO A 40 -29.40 -32.38 -0.50
C PRO A 40 -28.51 -31.33 0.18
N THR A 41 -28.66 -31.14 1.49
CA THR A 41 -27.96 -30.11 2.28
C THR A 41 -26.43 -30.26 2.22
N HIS A 42 -25.91 -31.48 2.14
CA HIS A 42 -24.46 -31.71 2.04
C HIS A 42 -23.84 -31.19 0.73
N ALA A 43 -24.64 -31.06 -0.34
CA ALA A 43 -24.19 -30.59 -1.66
C ALA A 43 -24.20 -29.05 -1.80
N LEU A 44 -24.55 -28.32 -0.73
CA LEU A 44 -24.53 -26.86 -0.69
C LEU A 44 -23.13 -26.33 -0.38
N SER A 45 -22.82 -25.14 -0.89
CA SER A 45 -21.65 -24.36 -0.47
C SER A 45 -21.78 -23.88 0.98
N GLY A 46 -20.68 -23.40 1.58
CA GLY A 46 -20.68 -22.89 2.96
C GLY A 46 -21.71 -21.78 3.20
N GLY A 47 -21.77 -20.78 2.30
CA GLY A 47 -22.75 -19.69 2.37
C GLY A 47 -24.19 -20.18 2.26
N GLN A 48 -24.46 -21.08 1.31
CA GLN A 48 -25.79 -21.67 1.15
C GLN A 48 -26.22 -22.48 2.38
N LYS A 49 -25.30 -23.22 3.02
CA LYS A 49 -25.61 -23.95 4.27
C LYS A 49 -26.00 -22.99 5.39
N LYS A 50 -25.32 -21.85 5.51
CA LYS A 50 -25.66 -20.83 6.52
C LYS A 50 -27.03 -20.20 6.28
N GLN A 51 -27.39 -19.92 5.02
CA GLN A 51 -28.74 -19.44 4.69
C GLN A 51 -29.81 -20.47 5.08
N VAL A 52 -29.57 -21.75 4.78
CA VAL A 52 -30.52 -22.82 5.15
C VAL A 52 -30.63 -22.98 6.66
N SER A 53 -29.54 -22.86 7.43
CA SER A 53 -29.62 -22.92 8.89
C SER A 53 -30.40 -21.75 9.49
N ILE A 54 -30.31 -20.58 8.88
CA ILE A 54 -31.12 -19.42 9.26
C ILE A 54 -32.60 -19.67 8.92
N ALA A 55 -32.88 -20.19 7.72
CA ALA A 55 -34.22 -20.56 7.28
C ALA A 55 -34.90 -21.56 8.20
N ASP A 56 -34.17 -22.59 8.62
CA ASP A 56 -34.63 -23.64 9.53
C ASP A 56 -35.07 -23.11 10.89
N ILE A 57 -34.45 -22.01 11.36
CA ILE A 57 -34.84 -21.34 12.60
C ILE A 57 -36.01 -20.38 12.35
N LEU A 58 -35.98 -19.60 11.27
CA LEU A 58 -36.99 -18.57 11.01
C LEU A 58 -38.39 -19.11 10.78
N VAL A 59 -38.50 -20.28 10.15
CA VAL A 59 -39.79 -20.93 9.90
C VAL A 59 -40.54 -21.27 11.20
N MET A 60 -39.85 -21.31 12.35
CA MET A 60 -40.45 -21.55 13.65
C MET A 60 -41.02 -20.28 14.31
N HIS A 61 -40.95 -19.12 13.66
CA HIS A 61 -41.41 -17.82 14.17
C HIS A 61 -40.84 -17.46 15.56
N PRO A 62 -39.51 -17.43 15.72
CA PRO A 62 -38.89 -17.13 17.02
C PRO A 62 -39.07 -15.66 17.41
N GLU A 63 -39.26 -15.41 18.71
CA GLU A 63 -39.22 -14.05 19.26
C GLU A 63 -37.79 -13.53 19.45
N ILE A 64 -36.84 -14.45 19.68
CA ILE A 64 -35.42 -14.15 19.92
C ILE A 64 -34.54 -15.13 19.14
N ILE A 65 -33.52 -14.62 18.45
CA ILE A 65 -32.50 -15.41 17.75
C ILE A 65 -31.12 -15.05 18.29
N ILE A 66 -30.29 -16.08 18.55
CA ILE A 66 -28.88 -15.92 18.89
C ILE A 66 -28.03 -16.38 17.71
N LEU A 67 -27.18 -15.50 17.19
CA LEU A 67 -26.27 -15.76 16.08
C LEU A 67 -24.83 -15.69 16.55
N ASP A 68 -24.07 -16.76 16.35
CA ASP A 68 -22.63 -16.79 16.59
C ASP A 68 -21.87 -16.65 15.26
N GLU A 69 -21.26 -15.49 15.05
CA GLU A 69 -20.46 -15.15 13.86
C GLU A 69 -21.14 -15.54 12.52
N PRO A 70 -22.37 -15.03 12.26
CA PRO A 70 -23.19 -15.49 11.14
C PRO A 70 -22.51 -15.27 9.78
N ALA A 71 -21.71 -14.22 9.62
CA ALA A 71 -21.00 -13.92 8.39
C ALA A 71 -19.57 -14.52 8.28
N ALA A 72 -19.06 -15.20 9.31
CA ALA A 72 -17.66 -15.67 9.29
C ALA A 72 -17.38 -16.68 8.17
N ALA A 73 -16.18 -16.61 7.59
CA ALA A 73 -15.71 -17.48 6.50
C ALA A 73 -16.58 -17.47 5.22
N LEU A 74 -17.38 -16.41 5.03
CA LEU A 74 -18.12 -16.15 3.80
C LEU A 74 -17.36 -15.18 2.89
N ASP A 75 -17.58 -15.31 1.58
CA ASP A 75 -17.16 -14.28 0.63
C ASP A 75 -18.04 -13.02 0.76
N PRO A 76 -17.60 -11.86 0.22
CA PRO A 76 -18.33 -10.59 0.38
C PRO A 76 -19.78 -10.64 -0.10
N LYS A 77 -20.08 -11.41 -1.16
CA LYS A 77 -21.44 -11.51 -1.70
C LYS A 77 -22.37 -12.21 -0.69
N HIS A 78 -21.91 -13.29 -0.09
CA HIS A 78 -22.71 -14.03 0.89
C HIS A 78 -22.78 -13.31 2.26
N THR A 79 -21.75 -12.55 2.64
CA THR A 79 -21.82 -11.68 3.83
C THR A 79 -22.93 -10.64 3.72
N VAL A 80 -23.01 -9.92 2.59
CA VAL A 80 -24.10 -8.94 2.34
C VAL A 80 -25.48 -9.60 2.42
N LEU A 81 -25.60 -10.82 1.91
CA LEU A 81 -26.85 -11.56 1.93
C LEU A 81 -27.26 -11.96 3.36
N VAL A 82 -26.32 -12.47 4.15
CA VAL A 82 -26.59 -12.81 5.56
C VAL A 82 -26.96 -11.58 6.37
N ASN A 83 -26.25 -10.46 6.20
CA ASN A 83 -26.56 -9.23 6.92
C ASN A 83 -27.95 -8.70 6.57
N ARG A 84 -28.32 -8.71 5.28
CA ARG A 84 -29.69 -8.35 4.85
C ARG A 84 -30.76 -9.22 5.50
N ILE A 85 -30.51 -10.52 5.64
CA ILE A 85 -31.43 -11.45 6.29
C ILE A 85 -31.59 -11.06 7.77
N VAL A 86 -30.49 -10.73 8.45
CA VAL A 86 -30.54 -10.25 9.84
C VAL A 86 -31.31 -8.94 9.97
N ASP A 87 -31.11 -7.99 9.05
CA ASP A 87 -31.87 -6.73 9.02
C ASP A 87 -33.37 -7.00 8.92
N GLN A 88 -33.78 -7.84 7.97
CA GLN A 88 -35.18 -8.24 7.79
C GLN A 88 -35.78 -8.90 9.04
N MET A 89 -35.01 -9.70 9.79
CA MET A 89 -35.48 -10.28 11.06
C MET A 89 -35.84 -9.18 12.05
N THR A 90 -34.94 -8.21 12.23
CA THR A 90 -35.13 -7.12 13.19
C THR A 90 -36.28 -6.20 12.78
N GLU A 91 -36.44 -5.92 11.49
CA GLU A 91 -37.57 -5.15 10.94
C GLU A 91 -38.92 -5.83 11.20
N ASN A 92 -38.94 -7.16 11.21
CA ASN A 92 -40.12 -7.96 11.55
C ASN A 92 -40.35 -8.11 13.07
N GLY A 93 -39.57 -7.41 13.91
CA GLY A 93 -39.73 -7.38 15.36
C GLY A 93 -39.07 -8.53 16.11
N ILE A 94 -38.22 -9.33 15.44
CA ILE A 94 -37.44 -10.39 16.10
C ILE A 94 -36.26 -9.74 16.82
N THR A 95 -36.05 -10.11 18.09
CA THR A 95 -34.85 -9.68 18.83
C THR A 95 -33.65 -10.52 18.42
N VAL A 96 -32.59 -9.91 17.91
CA VAL A 96 -31.37 -10.62 17.50
C VAL A 96 -30.23 -10.30 18.47
N ILE A 97 -29.63 -11.35 19.03
CA ILE A 97 -28.38 -11.27 19.81
C ILE A 97 -27.28 -11.85 18.94
N MET A 98 -26.24 -11.06 18.67
CA MET A 98 -25.16 -11.47 17.78
C MET A 98 -23.81 -11.40 18.50
N SER A 99 -23.05 -12.48 18.41
CA SER A 99 -21.63 -12.52 18.74
C SER A 99 -20.83 -12.22 17.47
N THR A 100 -20.01 -11.17 17.49
CA THR A 100 -19.08 -10.86 16.41
C THR A 100 -17.81 -10.15 16.88
N HIS A 101 -16.71 -10.39 16.18
CA HIS A 101 -15.47 -9.60 16.27
C HIS A 101 -15.41 -8.47 15.21
N ASP A 102 -16.35 -8.39 14.28
CA ASP A 102 -16.40 -7.29 13.30
C ASP A 102 -16.99 -6.03 13.95
N VAL A 103 -16.09 -5.19 14.45
CA VAL A 103 -16.44 -3.93 15.12
C VAL A 103 -17.10 -2.92 14.17
N ASN A 104 -16.85 -2.98 12.85
CA ASN A 104 -17.46 -2.06 11.89
C ASN A 104 -18.92 -2.42 11.67
N TYR A 105 -19.20 -3.71 11.47
CA TYR A 105 -20.57 -4.19 11.35
C TYR A 105 -21.35 -3.99 12.64
N ALA A 106 -20.75 -4.28 13.80
CA ALA A 106 -21.38 -4.04 15.10
C ALA A 106 -21.69 -2.56 15.34
N MET A 107 -20.82 -1.63 14.91
CA MET A 107 -21.06 -0.19 15.01
C MET A 107 -22.23 0.28 14.13
N GLU A 108 -22.36 -0.31 12.94
CA GLU A 108 -23.38 0.05 11.96
C GLU A 108 -24.78 -0.46 12.36
N TRP A 109 -24.85 -1.73 12.74
CA TRP A 109 -26.10 -2.47 12.91
C TRP A 109 -26.67 -2.41 14.34
N ALA A 110 -25.84 -2.55 15.36
CA ALA A 110 -26.35 -2.82 16.70
C ALA A 110 -26.99 -1.59 17.37
N ASP A 111 -28.07 -1.82 18.12
CA ASP A 111 -28.63 -0.82 19.03
C ASP A 111 -27.86 -0.74 20.36
N GLU A 112 -27.31 -1.88 20.80
CA GLU A 112 -26.59 -2.04 22.06
C GLU A 112 -25.40 -2.99 21.89
N ILE A 113 -24.26 -2.64 22.50
CA ILE A 113 -23.04 -3.43 22.51
C ILE A 113 -22.76 -3.94 23.91
N VAL A 114 -22.46 -5.23 24.00
CA VAL A 114 -22.03 -5.90 25.23
C VAL A 114 -20.60 -6.41 25.01
N LEU A 115 -19.64 -5.79 25.69
CA LEU A 115 -18.23 -6.13 25.60
C LEU A 115 -17.84 -7.10 26.72
N LEU A 116 -17.40 -8.30 26.34
CA LEU A 116 -17.00 -9.36 27.27
C LEU A 116 -15.48 -9.52 27.31
N LYS A 117 -14.94 -9.75 28.51
CA LYS A 117 -13.55 -10.13 28.75
C LYS A 117 -13.46 -11.26 29.76
N ASP A 118 -12.75 -12.34 29.44
CA ASP A 118 -12.54 -13.49 30.32
C ASP A 118 -13.84 -14.04 30.93
N GLY A 119 -14.91 -14.08 30.13
CA GLY A 119 -16.24 -14.53 30.54
C GLY A 119 -17.02 -13.56 31.45
N LYS A 120 -16.55 -12.32 31.61
CA LYS A 120 -17.19 -11.27 32.42
C LYS A 120 -17.58 -10.07 31.57
N LEU A 121 -18.65 -9.40 31.96
CA LEU A 121 -19.04 -8.11 31.40
C LEU A 121 -17.97 -7.06 31.72
N LEU A 122 -17.37 -6.49 30.69
CA LEU A 122 -16.44 -5.38 30.82
C LEU A 122 -17.16 -4.04 30.65
N MET A 123 -18.01 -3.92 29.63
CA MET A 123 -18.74 -2.70 29.31
C MET A 123 -20.03 -3.02 28.55
N GLN A 124 -21.06 -2.21 28.76
CA GLN A 124 -22.34 -2.28 28.05
C GLN A 124 -22.82 -0.87 27.77
N GLY A 125 -23.40 -0.64 26.60
CA GLY A 125 -23.98 0.65 26.22
C GLY A 125 -24.23 0.75 24.73
N THR A 126 -24.50 1.96 24.25
CA THR A 126 -24.66 2.20 22.82
C THR A 126 -23.33 1.97 22.07
N PRO A 127 -23.35 1.65 20.77
CA PRO A 127 -22.12 1.48 19.99
C PRO A 127 -21.13 2.65 20.15
N SER A 128 -21.62 3.88 20.08
CA SER A 128 -20.80 5.08 20.24
C SER A 128 -20.13 5.16 21.61
N GLU A 129 -20.82 4.81 22.70
CA GLU A 129 -20.26 4.84 24.05
C GLU A 129 -19.19 3.76 24.25
N VAL A 130 -19.45 2.54 23.78
CA VAL A 130 -18.54 1.40 23.94
C VAL A 130 -17.31 1.56 23.05
N PHE A 131 -17.50 1.84 21.76
CA PHE A 131 -16.39 1.92 20.81
C PHE A 131 -15.53 3.19 20.95
N SER A 132 -16.01 4.23 21.65
CA SER A 132 -15.17 5.38 22.01
C SER A 132 -14.21 5.07 23.17
N ASN A 133 -14.42 3.99 23.92
CA ASN A 133 -13.61 3.64 25.07
C ASN A 133 -12.36 2.82 24.68
N LYS A 134 -11.29 3.53 24.30
CA LYS A 134 -10.03 2.92 23.83
C LYS A 134 -9.39 1.95 24.84
N SER A 135 -9.55 2.19 26.15
CA SER A 135 -8.97 1.30 27.16
C SER A 135 -9.75 -0.02 27.27
N ALA A 136 -11.08 0.02 27.13
CA ALA A 136 -11.92 -1.18 27.09
C ALA A 136 -11.66 -2.02 25.84
N LEU A 137 -11.52 -1.39 24.67
CA LEU A 137 -11.18 -2.06 23.41
C LEU A 137 -9.79 -2.71 23.46
N ALA A 138 -8.77 -1.98 23.92
CA ALA A 138 -7.42 -2.51 24.09
C ALA A 138 -7.38 -3.69 25.09
N ALA A 139 -8.22 -3.66 26.12
CA ALA A 139 -8.32 -4.75 27.09
C ALA A 139 -8.95 -6.03 26.51
N THR A 140 -9.64 -5.95 25.37
CA THR A 140 -10.37 -7.04 24.71
C THR A 140 -9.78 -7.43 23.35
N ASN A 141 -8.61 -6.87 22.98
CA ASN A 141 -7.98 -7.07 21.67
C ASN A 141 -8.87 -6.68 20.48
N LEU A 142 -9.77 -5.71 20.68
CA LEU A 142 -10.59 -5.13 19.62
C LEU A 142 -10.00 -3.78 19.19
N GLU A 143 -10.20 -3.45 17.91
CA GLU A 143 -9.85 -2.16 17.35
C GLU A 143 -11.04 -1.20 17.39
N GLN A 144 -10.77 0.09 17.22
CA GLN A 144 -11.83 1.09 17.05
C GLN A 144 -12.42 0.94 15.64
N PRO A 145 -13.77 1.00 15.47
CA PRO A 145 -14.38 1.00 14.14
C PRO A 145 -13.79 2.10 13.25
N ALA A 146 -13.55 1.78 11.98
CA ALA A 146 -12.86 2.66 11.05
C ALA A 146 -13.59 4.00 10.86
N CYS A 147 -14.93 3.98 10.83
CA CYS A 147 -15.75 5.19 10.75
C CYS A 147 -15.53 6.13 11.95
N LEU A 148 -15.43 5.57 13.16
CA LEU A 148 -15.24 6.33 14.38
C LEU A 148 -13.80 6.87 14.47
N GLN A 149 -12.81 6.04 14.12
CA GLN A 149 -11.41 6.47 14.07
C GLN A 149 -11.21 7.64 13.10
N LEU A 150 -11.83 7.58 11.92
CA LEU A 150 -11.77 8.66 10.93
C LEU A 150 -12.52 9.90 11.42
N PHE A 151 -13.71 9.73 11.99
CA PHE A 151 -14.49 10.84 12.57
C PHE A 151 -13.72 11.57 13.68
N ASP A 152 -13.10 10.84 14.61
CA ASP A 152 -12.24 11.40 15.66
C ASP A 152 -11.06 12.17 15.07
N SER A 153 -10.41 11.60 14.04
CA SER A 153 -9.30 12.24 13.34
C SER A 153 -9.73 13.55 12.67
N LEU A 154 -10.86 13.56 11.97
CA LEU A 154 -11.41 14.74 11.32
C LEU A 154 -11.83 15.82 12.32
N CYS A 155 -12.42 15.43 13.44
CA CYS A 155 -12.78 16.37 14.50
C CYS A 155 -11.54 16.95 15.20
N SER A 156 -10.53 16.13 15.50
CA SER A 156 -9.29 16.59 16.14
C SER A 156 -8.50 17.58 15.26
N LYS A 157 -8.62 17.44 13.94
CA LYS A 157 -8.06 18.36 12.94
C LYS A 157 -8.95 19.58 12.67
N GLY A 158 -10.08 19.71 13.36
CA GLY A 158 -11.01 20.83 13.23
C GLY A 158 -11.79 20.86 11.90
N ILE A 159 -11.77 19.77 11.13
CA ILE A 159 -12.50 19.66 9.85
C ILE A 159 -13.98 19.44 10.12
N LEU A 160 -14.29 18.51 11.03
CA LEU A 160 -15.64 18.28 11.53
C LEU A 160 -15.79 18.89 12.94
N LYS A 161 -17.02 19.28 13.29
CA LYS A 161 -17.32 19.76 14.64
C LYS A 161 -17.54 18.57 15.56
N MET A 162 -16.91 18.58 16.74
CA MET A 162 -17.16 17.62 17.82
C MET A 162 -18.63 17.56 18.28
N SER A 163 -19.45 18.56 17.93
CA SER A 163 -20.88 18.59 18.23
C SER A 163 -21.73 17.73 17.28
N LEU A 164 -21.15 17.19 16.20
CA LEU A 164 -21.87 16.31 15.28
C LEU A 164 -22.16 14.96 15.95
N PRO A 165 -23.31 14.33 15.66
CA PRO A 165 -23.59 12.98 16.11
C PRO A 165 -22.54 12.00 15.57
N VAL A 166 -22.11 11.05 16.39
CA VAL A 166 -21.17 10.00 15.97
C VAL A 166 -21.76 9.21 14.80
N PRO A 167 -21.04 9.06 13.67
CA PRO A 167 -21.53 8.31 12.51
C PRO A 167 -21.55 6.82 12.80
N LYS A 168 -22.62 6.13 12.41
CA LYS A 168 -22.78 4.67 12.52
C LYS A 168 -21.91 3.91 11.51
N ASN A 169 -21.69 4.47 10.33
CA ASN A 169 -20.92 3.85 9.26
C ASN A 169 -20.16 4.90 8.42
N LEU A 170 -19.37 4.44 7.45
CA LEU A 170 -18.59 5.33 6.57
C LEU A 170 -19.50 6.19 5.67
N ALA A 171 -20.62 5.65 5.17
CA ALA A 171 -21.55 6.41 4.32
C ALA A 171 -22.18 7.61 5.07
N GLN A 172 -22.53 7.45 6.35
CA GLN A 172 -23.02 8.56 7.17
C GLN A 172 -21.93 9.60 7.43
N LEU A 173 -20.68 9.17 7.62
CA LEU A 173 -19.55 10.08 7.74
C LEU A 173 -19.30 10.85 6.43
N GLU A 174 -19.40 10.19 5.27
CA GLU A 174 -19.33 10.83 3.96
C GLU A 174 -20.39 11.92 3.83
N ASN A 175 -21.64 11.67 4.24
CA ASN A 175 -22.68 12.70 4.25
C ASN A 175 -22.31 13.91 5.11
N TYR A 176 -21.63 13.73 6.26
CA TYR A 176 -21.13 14.87 7.04
C TYR A 176 -20.07 15.66 6.29
N ILE A 177 -19.19 14.97 5.57
CA ILE A 177 -18.13 15.58 4.77
C ILE A 177 -18.73 16.33 3.57
N GLU A 178 -19.76 15.79 2.92
CA GLU A 178 -20.49 16.46 1.84
C GLU A 178 -21.25 17.70 2.32
N GLN A 179 -21.81 17.64 3.54
CA GLN A 179 -22.54 18.76 4.15
C GLN A 179 -21.63 19.82 4.76
N LEU A 180 -20.34 19.53 4.92
CA LEU A 180 -19.39 20.61 5.11
C LEU A 180 -19.56 21.53 3.91
N SER A 181 -20.00 22.76 4.19
CA SER A 181 -19.60 23.89 3.39
C SER A 181 -18.07 23.97 3.55
N LEU A 182 -17.34 23.07 2.86
CA LEU A 182 -15.95 23.28 2.51
C LEU A 182 -15.95 24.72 2.01
N PRO A 183 -15.30 25.66 2.71
CA PRO A 183 -15.44 27.08 2.41
C PRO A 183 -15.18 27.21 0.93
N ALA A 184 -16.24 27.46 0.15
CA ALA A 184 -16.36 27.07 -1.26
C ALA A 184 -15.04 27.31 -1.95
N TYR A 185 -14.17 26.28 -2.04
CA TYR A 185 -12.70 26.40 -2.11
C TYR A 185 -12.33 27.85 -2.30
N VAL A 186 -12.26 28.66 -1.20
CA VAL A 186 -12.43 30.13 -1.29
C VAL A 186 -11.74 30.54 -2.55
N SER A 187 -12.53 30.94 -3.54
CA SER A 187 -12.06 31.45 -4.82
C SER A 187 -11.37 32.81 -4.62
N ALA A 188 -10.87 33.08 -3.42
CA ALA A 188 -9.48 33.43 -3.27
C ALA A 188 -8.62 32.27 -3.81
N SER A 189 -8.63 32.11 -5.14
CA SER A 189 -7.33 32.17 -5.79
C SER A 189 -6.58 33.28 -5.05
N PRO A 190 -5.44 33.00 -4.38
CA PRO A 190 -4.44 34.03 -4.32
C PRO A 190 -4.45 34.68 -5.70
N SER A 191 -4.31 36.00 -5.81
CA SER A 191 -3.80 36.51 -7.07
C SER A 191 -2.38 35.95 -7.19
N PHE A 192 -2.27 34.65 -7.49
CA PHE A 192 -1.15 34.09 -8.18
C PHE A 192 -1.05 34.99 -9.40
N GLY A 193 0.07 35.69 -9.51
CA GLY A 193 0.37 36.43 -10.71
C GLY A 193 0.53 35.45 -11.86
N GLU A 194 1.52 35.65 -12.72
CA GLU A 194 1.91 34.57 -13.62
C GLU A 194 2.21 33.28 -12.83
N ALA A 195 1.65 32.16 -13.31
CA ALA A 195 1.90 30.84 -12.76
C ALA A 195 3.41 30.54 -12.86
N LYS A 196 4.07 30.41 -11.71
CA LYS A 196 5.49 30.07 -11.64
C LYS A 196 5.63 28.57 -11.41
N LYS A 197 6.25 27.92 -12.38
CA LYS A 197 6.38 26.47 -12.42
C LYS A 197 7.76 26.04 -11.91
N ALA A 198 7.80 24.95 -11.17
CA ALA A 198 9.04 24.38 -10.70
C ALA A 198 9.02 22.85 -10.67
N ILE A 199 10.21 22.27 -10.77
CA ILE A 199 10.43 20.84 -10.58
C ILE A 199 11.28 20.67 -9.32
N LEU A 200 10.76 19.94 -8.33
CA LEU A 200 11.50 19.50 -7.16
C LEU A 200 12.05 18.10 -7.42
N VAL A 201 13.36 17.99 -7.64
CA VAL A 201 14.05 16.71 -7.78
C VAL A 201 14.44 16.20 -6.39
N VAL A 202 13.97 14.99 -6.06
CA VAL A 202 14.14 14.40 -4.73
C VAL A 202 14.99 13.15 -4.81
N SER A 203 16.14 13.15 -4.14
CA SER A 203 17.04 12.01 -4.08
C SER A 203 17.19 11.46 -2.66
N PHE A 204 17.61 10.20 -2.52
CA PHE A 204 18.07 9.70 -1.22
C PHE A 204 19.22 10.55 -0.67
N GLY A 205 20.15 10.91 -1.55
CA GLY A 205 21.34 11.70 -1.26
C GLY A 205 22.60 10.85 -1.14
N THR A 206 23.76 11.50 -1.13
CA THR A 206 25.05 10.85 -0.90
C THR A 206 26.01 11.78 -0.17
N SER A 207 26.88 11.21 0.67
CA SER A 207 27.97 11.96 1.31
C SER A 207 29.25 12.02 0.46
N TYR A 208 29.25 11.41 -0.73
CA TYR A 208 30.42 11.31 -1.60
C TYR A 208 30.29 12.31 -2.75
N HIS A 209 31.20 13.28 -2.80
CA HIS A 209 31.14 14.39 -3.75
C HIS A 209 31.25 13.93 -5.20
N GLU A 210 32.19 13.03 -5.50
CA GLU A 210 32.47 12.61 -6.87
C GLU A 210 31.27 11.88 -7.51
N THR A 211 30.69 10.90 -6.82
CA THR A 211 29.49 10.22 -7.35
C THR A 211 28.30 11.16 -7.39
N ARG A 212 28.14 12.10 -6.43
CA ARG A 212 27.07 13.11 -6.45
C ARG A 212 27.07 13.92 -7.75
N GLU A 213 28.25 14.44 -8.14
CA GLU A 213 28.41 15.22 -9.37
C GLU A 213 28.09 14.41 -10.62
N LYS A 214 28.55 13.16 -10.66
CA LYS A 214 28.33 12.26 -11.81
C LYS A 214 26.89 11.75 -11.92
N THR A 215 26.09 11.80 -10.85
CA THR A 215 24.77 11.18 -10.78
C THR A 215 23.66 12.19 -10.48
N ILE A 216 23.48 12.57 -9.21
CA ILE A 216 22.40 13.45 -8.75
C ILE A 216 22.49 14.80 -9.47
N ASP A 217 23.67 15.42 -9.47
CA ASP A 217 23.84 16.70 -10.15
C ASP A 217 23.59 16.53 -11.65
N ALA A 218 24.12 15.47 -12.29
CA ALA A 218 23.91 15.22 -13.71
C ALA A 218 22.42 15.02 -14.09
N ILE A 219 21.65 14.28 -13.27
CA ILE A 219 20.20 14.11 -13.44
C ILE A 219 19.49 15.46 -13.35
N GLU A 220 19.82 16.26 -12.33
CA GLU A 220 19.19 17.58 -12.14
C GLU A 220 19.51 18.54 -13.28
N HIS A 221 20.75 18.53 -13.79
CA HIS A 221 21.13 19.34 -14.96
C HIS A 221 20.37 18.88 -16.20
N ALA A 222 20.28 17.57 -16.47
CA ALA A 222 19.52 17.04 -17.60
C ALA A 222 18.03 17.41 -17.52
N ILE A 223 17.44 17.38 -16.32
CA ILE A 223 16.05 17.83 -16.09
C ILE A 223 15.92 19.33 -16.35
N ALA A 224 16.85 20.16 -15.86
CA ALA A 224 16.83 21.60 -16.10
C ALA A 224 16.96 21.95 -17.59
N GLU A 225 17.79 21.22 -18.34
CA GLU A 225 17.92 21.38 -19.79
C GLU A 225 16.66 20.96 -20.55
N ALA A 226 15.99 19.89 -20.11
CA ALA A 226 14.76 19.40 -20.74
C ALA A 226 13.54 20.30 -20.46
N PHE A 227 13.52 20.99 -19.32
CA PHE A 227 12.40 21.82 -18.88
C PHE A 227 12.84 23.27 -18.56
N PRO A 228 13.28 24.06 -19.57
CA PRO A 228 13.83 25.39 -19.35
C PRO A 228 12.83 26.40 -18.75
N ASP A 229 11.53 26.13 -18.89
CA ASP A 229 10.44 26.95 -18.33
C ASP A 229 10.14 26.63 -16.86
N TYR A 230 10.81 25.63 -16.27
CA TYR A 230 10.63 25.20 -14.89
C TYR A 230 11.89 25.52 -14.08
N GLN A 231 11.71 26.15 -12.93
CA GLN A 231 12.81 26.31 -11.98
C GLN A 231 13.07 24.97 -11.28
N VAL A 232 14.31 24.48 -11.30
CA VAL A 232 14.67 23.22 -10.64
C VAL A 232 15.14 23.45 -9.21
N TYR A 233 14.57 22.69 -8.29
CA TYR A 233 14.92 22.65 -6.86
C TYR A 233 15.40 21.25 -6.48
N ARG A 234 16.20 21.17 -5.42
CA ARG A 234 16.72 19.92 -4.86
C ARG A 234 16.19 19.69 -3.45
N ALA A 235 15.82 18.46 -3.14
CA ALA A 235 15.65 17.98 -1.77
C ALA A 235 16.19 16.58 -1.58
N TRP A 236 16.66 16.25 -0.37
CA TRP A 236 17.08 14.89 -0.02
C TRP A 236 16.20 14.26 1.06
N THR A 237 16.03 12.93 1.01
CA THR A 237 15.23 12.18 2.00
C THR A 237 16.07 11.68 3.18
N SER A 238 17.35 11.36 2.99
CA SER A 238 18.20 10.78 4.04
C SER A 238 18.68 11.81 5.08
N LYS A 239 18.04 11.81 6.25
CA LYS A 239 18.43 12.63 7.42
C LYS A 239 19.86 12.36 7.89
N MET A 240 20.33 11.12 7.79
CA MET A 240 21.69 10.74 8.18
C MET A 240 22.74 11.37 7.26
N ILE A 241 22.52 11.30 5.94
CA ILE A 241 23.43 11.87 4.95
C ILE A 241 23.46 13.40 5.06
N MET A 242 22.31 14.06 5.15
CA MET A 242 22.24 15.52 5.33
C MET A 242 22.97 15.98 6.60
N LYS A 243 22.77 15.27 7.72
CA LYS A 243 23.49 15.56 8.97
C LYS A 243 25.00 15.35 8.84
N LYS A 244 25.44 14.33 8.10
CA LYS A 244 26.87 14.05 7.83
C LYS A 244 27.50 15.18 7.01
N LEU A 245 26.87 15.62 5.93
CA LEU A 245 27.35 16.74 5.12
C LEU A 245 27.41 18.04 5.90
N LEU A 246 26.36 18.38 6.66
CA LEU A 246 26.34 19.59 7.46
C LEU A 246 27.46 19.60 8.51
N LYS A 247 27.70 18.46 9.18
CA LYS A 247 28.73 18.35 10.21
C LYS A 247 30.16 18.33 9.65
N ARG A 248 30.40 17.58 8.57
CA ARG A 248 31.74 17.36 8.01
C ARG A 248 32.17 18.51 7.10
N ASP A 249 31.26 18.98 6.26
CA ASP A 249 31.57 19.87 5.13
C ASP A 249 30.89 21.24 5.26
N GLY A 250 29.99 21.43 6.23
CA GLY A 250 29.22 22.68 6.38
C GLY A 250 28.14 22.88 5.31
N ILE A 251 27.86 21.86 4.49
CA ILE A 251 26.89 21.92 3.40
C ILE A 251 25.50 21.61 3.94
N LYS A 252 24.58 22.58 3.87
CA LYS A 252 23.16 22.36 4.14
C LYS A 252 22.45 21.94 2.86
N ILE A 253 21.81 20.77 2.90
CA ILE A 253 20.85 20.33 1.88
C ILE A 253 19.47 20.33 2.53
N ASN A 254 18.47 20.86 1.82
CA ASN A 254 17.10 20.89 2.29
C ASN A 254 16.49 19.47 2.27
N ASN A 255 15.70 19.16 3.29
CA ASN A 255 14.74 18.07 3.18
C ASN A 255 13.53 18.48 2.31
N VAL A 256 12.63 17.54 2.03
CA VAL A 256 11.45 17.79 1.17
C VAL A 256 10.59 18.93 1.71
N VAL A 257 10.31 18.95 3.00
CA VAL A 257 9.50 19.99 3.65
C VAL A 257 10.17 21.36 3.54
N GLU A 258 11.47 21.45 3.84
CA GLU A 258 12.24 22.70 3.75
C GLU A 258 12.32 23.22 2.31
N ALA A 259 12.45 22.33 1.32
CA ALA A 259 12.46 22.72 -0.08
C ALA A 259 11.08 23.23 -0.53
N MET A 260 9.99 22.58 -0.13
CA MET A 260 8.63 23.06 -0.41
C MET A 260 8.37 24.42 0.26
N ASP A 261 8.83 24.63 1.49
CA ASP A 261 8.74 25.93 2.17
C ASP A 261 9.53 27.02 1.42
N GLN A 262 10.72 26.71 0.91
CA GLN A 262 11.50 27.61 0.08
C GLN A 262 10.80 27.95 -1.25
N MET A 263 10.24 26.94 -1.94
CA MET A 263 9.52 27.13 -3.20
C MET A 263 8.28 28.02 -3.01
N ALA A 264 7.54 27.82 -1.92
CA ALA A 264 6.42 28.68 -1.58
C ALA A 264 6.87 30.13 -1.34
N ALA A 265 8.00 30.33 -0.63
CA ALA A 265 8.58 31.66 -0.41
C ALA A 265 9.05 32.34 -1.70
N ASP A 266 9.53 31.57 -2.67
CA ASP A 266 9.95 32.06 -4.00
C ASP A 266 8.76 32.38 -4.94
N GLY A 267 7.54 32.11 -4.48
CA GLY A 267 6.29 32.37 -5.19
C GLY A 267 5.95 31.31 -6.25
N ILE A 268 6.49 30.09 -6.12
CA ILE A 268 6.13 28.96 -6.98
C ILE A 268 4.67 28.55 -6.72
N THR A 269 3.92 28.32 -7.79
CA THR A 269 2.50 27.98 -7.73
C THR A 269 2.23 26.54 -8.17
N ASP A 270 3.01 26.03 -9.13
CA ASP A 270 2.81 24.73 -9.76
C ASP A 270 4.08 23.89 -9.62
N VAL A 271 3.97 22.78 -8.91
CA VAL A 271 5.12 21.93 -8.56
C VAL A 271 4.99 20.56 -9.18
N ILE A 272 6.04 20.12 -9.87
CA ILE A 272 6.26 18.70 -10.17
C ILE A 272 7.32 18.17 -9.20
N VAL A 273 7.00 17.12 -8.46
CA VAL A 273 7.96 16.43 -7.60
C VAL A 273 8.43 15.17 -8.31
N GLN A 274 9.72 15.08 -8.65
CA GLN A 274 10.30 13.91 -9.29
C GLN A 274 11.23 13.17 -8.32
N PRO A 275 10.84 11.98 -7.82
CA PRO A 275 11.75 11.12 -7.09
C PRO A 275 12.82 10.53 -8.01
N THR A 276 14.08 10.54 -7.60
CA THR A 276 15.16 9.75 -8.23
C THR A 276 15.34 8.42 -7.49
N HIS A 277 14.28 7.86 -6.90
CA HIS A 277 14.36 6.54 -6.25
C HIS A 277 14.34 5.43 -7.32
N VAL A 278 14.99 4.30 -7.04
CA VAL A 278 14.95 3.15 -7.96
C VAL A 278 13.58 2.48 -7.93
N ILE A 279 12.96 2.40 -6.75
CA ILE A 279 11.71 1.66 -6.51
C ILE A 279 10.68 2.51 -5.79
N ASN A 280 9.41 2.12 -5.87
CA ASN A 280 8.32 2.69 -5.08
C ASN A 280 8.30 2.13 -3.64
N GLY A 281 9.37 2.44 -2.89
CA GLY A 281 9.55 2.00 -1.50
C GLY A 281 9.11 3.02 -0.46
N ILE A 282 9.39 2.73 0.82
CA ILE A 282 9.06 3.57 1.98
C ILE A 282 9.53 5.03 1.80
N GLU A 283 10.71 5.22 1.18
CA GLU A 283 11.26 6.56 0.93
C GLU A 283 10.39 7.41 0.00
N ASN A 284 9.75 6.78 -0.98
CA ASN A 284 8.85 7.46 -1.91
C ASN A 284 7.55 7.85 -1.20
N ASP A 285 6.98 6.95 -0.40
CA ASP A 285 5.76 7.22 0.38
C ASP A 285 5.96 8.38 1.37
N LEU A 286 7.10 8.38 2.10
CA LEU A 286 7.43 9.45 3.03
C LEU A 286 7.67 10.79 2.31
N MET A 287 8.34 10.78 1.16
CA MET A 287 8.50 11.98 0.34
C MET A 287 7.16 12.55 -0.11
N ILE A 288 6.24 11.70 -0.61
CA ILE A 288 4.91 12.14 -1.05
C ILE A 288 4.16 12.78 0.13
N GLN A 289 4.20 12.15 1.29
CA GLN A 289 3.58 12.68 2.50
C GLN A 289 4.17 14.04 2.90
N ASP A 290 5.48 14.18 2.90
CA ASP A 290 6.18 15.43 3.24
C ASP A 290 5.83 16.55 2.26
N ALA A 291 5.80 16.28 0.96
CA ALA A 291 5.42 17.25 -0.07
C ALA A 291 3.95 17.66 0.06
N LEU A 292 3.04 16.70 0.23
CA LEU A 292 1.61 16.96 0.39
C LEU A 292 1.27 17.68 1.70
N SER A 293 2.13 17.61 2.71
CA SER A 293 1.97 18.41 3.95
C SER A 293 1.97 19.92 3.70
N ARG A 294 2.48 20.37 2.54
CA ARG A 294 2.50 21.77 2.09
C ARG A 294 1.53 22.08 0.97
N ARG A 295 0.58 21.18 0.68
CA ARG A 295 -0.39 21.30 -0.43
C ARG A 295 -1.14 22.64 -0.47
N ALA A 296 -1.40 23.26 0.69
CA ALA A 296 -2.13 24.51 0.80
C ALA A 296 -1.38 25.74 0.24
N HIS A 297 -0.05 25.66 0.07
CA HIS A 297 0.77 26.77 -0.44
C HIS A 297 0.84 26.81 -1.98
N PHE A 298 0.41 25.74 -2.65
CA PHE A 298 0.56 25.57 -4.09
C PHE A 298 -0.80 25.45 -4.77
N GLN A 299 -0.91 25.90 -6.01
CA GLN A 299 -2.07 25.67 -6.85
C GLN A 299 -2.13 24.19 -7.25
N SER A 300 -1.01 23.64 -7.74
CA SER A 300 -0.88 22.23 -8.11
C SER A 300 0.40 21.61 -7.55
N ILE A 301 0.29 20.33 -7.17
CA ILE A 301 1.43 19.46 -6.89
C ILE A 301 1.16 18.17 -7.64
N ARG A 302 2.06 17.79 -8.54
CA ARG A 302 2.02 16.52 -9.28
C ARG A 302 3.31 15.75 -9.04
N PHE A 303 3.25 14.43 -9.21
CA PHE A 303 4.34 13.54 -8.87
C PHE A 303 4.74 12.73 -10.09
N GLY A 304 6.02 12.78 -10.43
CA GLY A 304 6.61 11.77 -11.29
C GLY A 304 6.82 10.46 -10.53
N THR A 305 7.03 9.39 -11.27
CA THR A 305 7.17 8.04 -10.71
C THR A 305 8.66 7.68 -10.49
N PRO A 306 8.99 6.80 -9.53
CA PRO A 306 10.32 6.21 -9.41
C PRO A 306 10.77 5.46 -10.66
N LEU A 307 12.06 5.12 -10.74
CA LEU A 307 12.68 4.54 -11.94
C LEU A 307 11.98 3.25 -12.42
N LEU A 308 11.61 2.35 -11.51
CA LEU A 308 10.94 1.08 -11.83
C LEU A 308 9.49 1.11 -11.38
N THR A 309 8.61 1.61 -12.25
CA THR A 309 7.17 1.73 -11.96
C THR A 309 6.29 0.93 -12.93
N SER A 310 6.58 1.00 -14.23
CA SER A 310 5.85 0.32 -15.28
C SER A 310 6.64 -0.84 -15.89
N THR A 311 5.96 -1.73 -16.62
CA THR A 311 6.63 -2.77 -17.41
C THR A 311 7.54 -2.18 -18.48
N GLY A 312 7.15 -1.04 -19.08
CA GLY A 312 7.99 -0.32 -20.04
C GLY A 312 9.27 0.22 -19.42
N ASP A 313 9.23 0.65 -18.15
CA ASP A 313 10.43 1.10 -17.44
C ASP A 313 11.40 -0.07 -17.20
N ASN A 314 10.86 -1.24 -16.84
CA ASN A 314 11.65 -2.45 -16.63
C ASN A 314 12.37 -2.87 -17.92
N GLU A 315 11.66 -2.92 -19.05
CA GLU A 315 12.22 -3.28 -20.36
C GLU A 315 13.27 -2.25 -20.83
N ALA A 316 13.00 -0.97 -20.62
CA ALA A 316 13.96 0.09 -20.92
C ALA A 316 15.23 -0.05 -20.08
N LEU A 317 15.09 -0.30 -18.77
CA LEU A 317 16.23 -0.48 -17.88
C LEU A 317 17.07 -1.70 -18.24
N VAL A 318 16.43 -2.83 -18.57
CA VAL A 318 17.15 -4.01 -19.08
C VAL A 318 17.92 -3.65 -20.34
N SER A 319 17.29 -2.95 -21.28
CA SER A 319 17.94 -2.54 -22.54
C SER A 319 19.15 -1.62 -22.30
N ILE A 320 19.05 -0.68 -21.36
CA ILE A 320 20.14 0.25 -20.99
C ILE A 320 21.32 -0.53 -20.43
N ILE A 321 21.07 -1.39 -19.43
CA ILE A 321 22.13 -2.16 -18.78
C ILE A 321 22.76 -3.16 -19.76
N SER A 322 21.95 -3.90 -20.51
CA SER A 322 22.45 -4.85 -21.50
C SER A 322 23.25 -4.18 -22.63
N SER A 323 22.89 -2.96 -23.02
CA SER A 323 23.65 -2.19 -24.00
C SER A 323 24.98 -1.67 -23.45
N GLU A 324 25.02 -1.25 -22.17
CA GLU A 324 26.28 -0.83 -21.53
C GLU A 324 27.26 -2.00 -21.43
N PHE A 325 26.75 -3.18 -21.06
CA PHE A 325 27.54 -4.39 -20.89
C PHE A 325 27.50 -5.30 -22.13
N SER A 326 27.39 -4.74 -23.33
CA SER A 326 27.30 -5.52 -24.57
C SER A 326 28.53 -6.37 -24.86
N ASP A 327 29.68 -5.98 -24.31
CA ASP A 327 30.96 -6.69 -24.42
C ASP A 327 31.07 -7.88 -23.44
N LEU A 328 30.09 -8.05 -22.54
CA LEU A 328 30.04 -9.18 -21.59
C LEU A 328 29.86 -10.49 -22.36
N LYS A 329 30.81 -11.41 -22.17
CA LYS A 329 30.75 -12.72 -22.86
C LYS A 329 29.71 -13.63 -22.19
N LYS A 330 29.22 -14.61 -22.95
CA LYS A 330 28.24 -15.60 -22.45
C LYS A 330 28.77 -16.47 -21.31
N ASP A 331 30.09 -16.60 -21.16
CA ASP A 331 30.75 -17.33 -20.08
C ASP A 331 31.21 -16.41 -18.94
N GLU A 332 30.73 -15.16 -18.90
CA GLU A 332 30.93 -14.19 -17.83
C GLU A 332 29.58 -13.82 -17.22
N ALA A 333 29.55 -13.52 -15.92
CA ALA A 333 28.33 -13.13 -15.22
C ALA A 333 28.39 -11.65 -14.80
N LEU A 334 27.29 -10.92 -14.97
CA LEU A 334 27.10 -9.58 -14.41
C LEU A 334 26.19 -9.69 -13.19
N VAL A 335 26.61 -9.12 -12.07
CA VAL A 335 25.81 -9.09 -10.84
C VAL A 335 25.56 -7.65 -10.45
N LEU A 336 24.28 -7.30 -10.44
CA LEU A 336 23.72 -6.00 -10.10
C LEU A 336 23.40 -5.99 -8.60
N MET A 337 23.91 -5.00 -7.87
CA MET A 337 23.69 -4.87 -6.42
C MET A 337 22.70 -3.74 -6.11
N GLY A 338 21.45 -4.10 -5.83
CA GLY A 338 20.44 -3.21 -5.26
C GLY A 338 20.61 -3.02 -3.76
N HIS A 339 19.95 -2.01 -3.21
CA HIS A 339 19.93 -1.81 -1.75
C HIS A 339 19.05 -2.87 -1.07
N GLY A 340 17.83 -3.06 -1.57
CA GLY A 340 16.79 -3.85 -0.91
C GLY A 340 16.06 -3.06 0.18
N THR A 341 14.88 -3.52 0.55
CA THR A 341 14.08 -2.91 1.63
C THR A 341 13.13 -3.94 2.24
N THR A 342 12.64 -3.70 3.45
CA THR A 342 11.59 -4.52 4.09
C THR A 342 10.19 -4.23 3.53
N HIS A 343 10.05 -3.22 2.65
CA HIS A 343 8.80 -2.88 1.98
C HIS A 343 8.36 -3.94 0.95
N TYR A 344 7.05 -4.06 0.69
CA TYR A 344 6.53 -5.00 -0.32
C TYR A 344 7.10 -4.74 -1.72
N ALA A 345 7.47 -3.49 -2.02
CA ALA A 345 8.11 -3.10 -3.27
C ALA A 345 9.45 -3.79 -3.53
N ASN A 346 10.06 -4.44 -2.52
CA ASN A 346 11.28 -5.21 -2.69
C ASN A 346 11.14 -6.36 -3.70
N SER A 347 9.92 -6.87 -3.90
CA SER A 347 9.63 -7.90 -4.91
C SER A 347 10.09 -7.51 -6.34
N ILE A 348 10.23 -6.22 -6.63
CA ILE A 348 10.71 -5.73 -7.93
C ILE A 348 12.13 -6.18 -8.27
N TYR A 349 13.01 -6.40 -7.27
CA TYR A 349 14.37 -6.86 -7.55
C TYR A 349 14.37 -8.30 -8.08
N ALA A 350 13.55 -9.18 -7.51
CA ALA A 350 13.39 -10.53 -8.03
C ALA A 350 12.66 -10.55 -9.38
N ALA A 351 11.67 -9.66 -9.57
CA ALA A 351 10.99 -9.51 -10.85
C ALA A 351 11.95 -9.03 -11.95
N MET A 352 12.79 -8.03 -11.66
CA MET A 352 13.81 -7.53 -12.59
C MET A 352 14.85 -8.59 -12.90
N ASP A 353 15.30 -9.36 -11.89
CA ASP A 353 16.19 -10.50 -12.11
C ASP A 353 15.61 -11.45 -13.16
N TYR A 354 14.32 -11.80 -13.03
CA TYR A 354 13.59 -12.61 -14.00
C TYR A 354 13.45 -11.92 -15.36
N THR A 355 13.13 -10.62 -15.42
CA THR A 355 13.00 -9.86 -16.67
C THR A 355 14.30 -9.88 -17.49
N PHE A 356 15.47 -9.79 -16.85
CA PHE A 356 16.75 -9.97 -17.55
C PHE A 356 16.84 -11.34 -18.24
N LYS A 357 16.42 -12.42 -17.57
CA LYS A 357 16.47 -13.79 -18.12
C LYS A 357 15.52 -13.91 -19.30
N ASP A 358 14.29 -13.44 -19.13
CA ASP A 358 13.24 -13.50 -20.14
C ASP A 358 13.63 -12.74 -21.41
N MET A 359 14.30 -11.58 -21.25
CA MET A 359 14.84 -10.77 -22.36
C MET A 359 16.16 -11.31 -22.94
N GLY A 360 16.54 -12.55 -22.61
CA GLY A 360 17.68 -13.23 -23.23
C GLY A 360 19.04 -12.94 -22.61
N HIS A 361 19.06 -12.42 -21.37
CA HIS A 361 20.28 -12.16 -20.60
C HIS A 361 20.39 -13.08 -19.39
N PRO A 362 20.56 -14.41 -19.58
CA PRO A 362 20.57 -15.37 -18.48
C PRO A 362 21.73 -15.17 -17.52
N ASN A 363 22.83 -14.55 -17.97
CA ASN A 363 24.06 -14.31 -17.23
C ASN A 363 24.09 -12.96 -16.48
N ILE A 364 22.99 -12.21 -16.45
CA ILE A 364 22.83 -11.02 -15.61
C ILE A 364 22.01 -11.42 -14.38
N PHE A 365 22.50 -11.11 -13.19
CA PHE A 365 21.87 -11.42 -11.91
C PHE A 365 21.63 -10.13 -11.11
N LEU A 366 20.56 -10.08 -10.34
CA LEU A 366 20.22 -8.95 -9.48
C LEU A 366 19.93 -9.45 -8.07
N GLY A 367 20.61 -8.88 -7.09
CA GLY A 367 20.29 -9.10 -5.69
C GLY A 367 20.39 -7.82 -4.89
N THR A 368 20.22 -7.95 -3.58
CA THR A 368 20.11 -6.82 -2.67
C THR A 368 20.97 -7.02 -1.43
N VAL A 369 21.46 -5.91 -0.86
CA VAL A 369 22.24 -5.93 0.39
C VAL A 369 21.37 -6.30 1.59
N GLU A 370 20.19 -5.67 1.72
CA GLU A 370 19.37 -5.74 2.94
C GLU A 370 18.18 -6.70 2.87
N ALA A 371 17.93 -7.33 1.72
CA ALA A 371 16.72 -8.12 1.48
C ALA A 371 16.96 -9.30 0.51
N TYR A 372 15.88 -9.80 -0.08
CA TYR A 372 15.91 -10.83 -1.12
C TYR A 372 15.88 -10.19 -2.53
N PRO A 373 16.59 -10.74 -3.55
CA PRO A 373 17.53 -11.87 -3.49
C PRO A 373 18.79 -11.59 -2.70
N SER A 374 19.11 -12.47 -1.75
CA SER A 374 20.27 -12.32 -0.87
C SER A 374 21.57 -12.75 -1.55
N MET A 375 22.71 -12.35 -0.98
CA MET A 375 24.04 -12.77 -1.44
C MET A 375 24.20 -14.30 -1.48
N GLU A 376 23.64 -15.04 -0.52
CA GLU A 376 23.64 -16.50 -0.53
C GLU A 376 22.90 -17.08 -1.74
N THR A 377 21.73 -16.49 -2.06
CA THR A 377 20.93 -16.87 -3.23
C THR A 377 21.70 -16.60 -4.52
N LEU A 378 22.32 -15.42 -4.62
CA LEU A 378 23.16 -15.04 -5.75
C LEU A 378 24.34 -15.99 -5.94
N LEU A 379 25.07 -16.35 -4.87
CA LEU A 379 26.18 -17.31 -4.98
C LEU A 379 25.72 -18.63 -5.56
N LYS A 380 24.56 -19.13 -5.13
CA LYS A 380 24.01 -20.39 -5.64
C LYS A 380 23.73 -20.28 -7.15
N MET A 381 23.00 -19.24 -7.56
CA MET A 381 22.62 -19.02 -8.96
C MET A 381 23.84 -18.82 -9.87
N VAL A 382 24.82 -18.03 -9.44
CA VAL A 382 26.05 -17.78 -10.19
C VAL A 382 26.91 -19.05 -10.28
N LYS A 383 27.01 -19.84 -9.20
CA LYS A 383 27.73 -21.12 -9.22
C LYS A 383 27.13 -22.14 -10.19
N GLU A 384 25.82 -22.16 -10.32
CA GLU A 384 25.14 -23.05 -11.28
C GLU A 384 25.51 -22.73 -12.74
N GLN A 385 25.79 -21.46 -13.07
CA GLN A 385 26.30 -21.08 -14.39
C GLN A 385 27.80 -21.30 -14.57
N ASN A 386 28.56 -21.36 -13.47
CA ASN A 386 30.01 -21.53 -13.47
C ASN A 386 30.75 -20.57 -14.45
N PRO A 387 30.56 -19.25 -14.30
CA PRO A 387 31.20 -18.28 -15.17
C PRO A 387 32.72 -18.23 -14.94
N LYS A 388 33.47 -17.82 -15.96
CA LYS A 388 34.92 -17.59 -15.86
C LYS A 388 35.27 -16.35 -15.06
N ARG A 389 34.34 -15.40 -14.95
CA ARG A 389 34.51 -14.11 -14.30
C ARG A 389 33.16 -13.54 -13.89
N VAL A 390 33.14 -12.83 -12.77
CA VAL A 390 32.00 -12.07 -12.28
C VAL A 390 32.31 -10.58 -12.36
N VAL A 391 31.40 -9.80 -12.93
CA VAL A 391 31.46 -8.33 -12.94
C VAL A 391 30.40 -7.82 -11.95
N LEU A 392 30.81 -7.03 -10.97
CA LEU A 392 29.91 -6.40 -10.00
C LEU A 392 29.65 -4.95 -10.38
N THR A 393 28.39 -4.53 -10.36
CA THR A 393 28.03 -3.11 -10.54
C THR A 393 26.83 -2.71 -9.67
N PRO A 394 26.75 -1.47 -9.19
CA PRO A 394 25.62 -1.00 -8.41
C PRO A 394 24.33 -0.95 -9.23
N PHE A 395 23.22 -1.28 -8.57
CA PHE A 395 21.86 -1.06 -9.04
C PHE A 395 21.16 -0.03 -8.14
N MET A 396 21.82 1.12 -8.01
CA MET A 396 21.43 2.28 -7.21
C MET A 396 21.76 3.53 -8.01
N ILE A 397 21.03 4.64 -7.79
CA ILE A 397 21.32 5.90 -8.51
C ILE A 397 22.76 6.36 -8.31
N VAL A 398 23.27 6.25 -7.09
CA VAL A 398 24.62 6.66 -6.74
C VAL A 398 25.50 5.44 -6.44
N ALA A 399 26.76 5.48 -6.85
CA ALA A 399 27.78 4.53 -6.39
C ALA A 399 28.36 5.03 -5.05
N GLY A 400 27.55 4.93 -4.00
CA GLY A 400 27.85 5.46 -2.66
C GLY A 400 28.56 4.46 -1.73
N ASP A 401 28.19 4.53 -0.45
CA ASP A 401 28.80 3.74 0.63
C ASP A 401 28.68 2.23 0.39
N HIS A 402 27.46 1.74 0.13
CA HIS A 402 27.22 0.32 -0.17
C HIS A 402 28.03 -0.16 -1.38
N ALA A 403 28.07 0.61 -2.47
CA ALA A 403 28.84 0.25 -3.66
C ALA A 403 30.35 0.17 -3.36
N THR A 404 30.86 1.07 -2.52
CA THR A 404 32.30 1.14 -2.22
C THR A 404 32.73 0.11 -1.20
N ASN A 405 31.91 -0.13 -0.17
CA ASN A 405 32.26 -0.97 0.97
C ASN A 405 31.66 -2.38 0.84
N ASP A 406 30.33 -2.48 0.75
CA ASP A 406 29.64 -3.78 0.77
C ASP A 406 29.80 -4.54 -0.56
N MET A 407 29.91 -3.83 -1.68
CA MET A 407 30.12 -4.46 -2.98
C MET A 407 31.60 -4.71 -3.28
N ALA A 408 32.40 -3.64 -3.28
CA ALA A 408 33.77 -3.61 -3.81
C ALA A 408 34.85 -3.49 -2.74
N GLY A 409 34.47 -3.52 -1.45
CA GLY A 409 35.41 -3.38 -0.34
C GLY A 409 36.34 -4.58 -0.19
N GLU A 410 37.28 -4.44 0.74
CA GLU A 410 38.24 -5.50 1.10
C GLU A 410 37.80 -6.28 2.36
N ASP A 411 36.63 -5.95 2.91
CA ASP A 411 36.05 -6.69 4.03
C ASP A 411 35.64 -8.10 3.55
N PRO A 412 35.91 -9.18 4.32
CA PRO A 412 35.50 -10.54 3.97
C PRO A 412 34.00 -10.70 3.68
N ASP A 413 33.16 -9.84 4.26
CA ASP A 413 31.71 -9.85 4.05
C ASP A 413 31.28 -9.04 2.81
N SER A 414 32.20 -8.35 2.12
CA SER A 414 31.91 -7.70 0.84
C SER A 414 31.58 -8.72 -0.26
N TRP A 415 30.75 -8.32 -1.22
CA TRP A 415 30.34 -9.18 -2.33
C TRP A 415 31.54 -9.63 -3.17
N LYS A 416 32.49 -8.72 -3.42
CA LYS A 416 33.76 -9.02 -4.08
C LYS A 416 34.49 -10.17 -3.38
N CYS A 417 34.78 -10.04 -2.08
CA CYS A 417 35.50 -11.06 -1.34
C CYS A 417 34.73 -12.39 -1.27
N GLN A 418 33.40 -12.34 -1.16
CA GLN A 418 32.56 -13.54 -1.15
C GLN A 418 32.60 -14.31 -2.48
N PHE A 419 32.56 -13.61 -3.62
CA PHE A 419 32.70 -14.24 -4.95
C PHE A 419 34.13 -14.75 -5.21
N GLU A 420 35.15 -13.99 -4.81
CA GLU A 420 36.55 -14.43 -4.90
C GLU A 420 36.80 -15.70 -4.08
N LYS A 421 36.28 -15.74 -2.85
CA LYS A 421 36.33 -16.93 -1.98
C LYS A 421 35.57 -18.12 -2.57
N ALA A 422 34.54 -17.86 -3.36
CA ALA A 422 33.82 -18.89 -4.11
C ALA A 422 34.56 -19.37 -5.37
N GLY A 423 35.73 -18.80 -5.69
CA GLY A 423 36.61 -19.23 -6.77
C GLY A 423 36.43 -18.45 -8.08
N PHE A 424 35.68 -17.35 -8.07
CA PHE A 424 35.46 -16.53 -9.27
C PHE A 424 36.37 -15.30 -9.27
N PRO A 425 37.10 -15.02 -10.36
CA PRO A 425 37.71 -13.70 -10.56
C PRO A 425 36.64 -12.62 -10.61
N VAL A 426 36.85 -11.51 -9.90
CA VAL A 426 35.86 -10.43 -9.77
C VAL A 426 36.42 -9.10 -10.29
N ASP A 427 35.66 -8.43 -11.17
CA ASP A 427 35.86 -7.03 -11.54
C ASP A 427 34.73 -6.17 -10.98
N CYS A 428 35.06 -5.01 -10.40
CA CYS A 428 34.06 -4.08 -9.86
C CYS A 428 33.96 -2.83 -10.75
N VAL A 429 32.75 -2.51 -11.19
CA VAL A 429 32.43 -1.29 -11.94
C VAL A 429 31.65 -0.37 -11.02
N LEU A 430 32.32 0.63 -10.45
CA LEU A 430 31.69 1.61 -9.55
C LEU A 430 31.01 2.73 -10.34
N LYS A 431 29.93 2.37 -11.04
CA LYS A 431 29.11 3.29 -11.84
C LYS A 431 27.66 3.26 -11.37
N GLY A 432 27.17 4.39 -10.87
CA GLY A 432 25.78 4.52 -10.43
C GLY A 432 24.81 4.57 -11.60
N LEU A 433 23.55 4.18 -11.40
CA LEU A 433 22.51 4.27 -12.43
C LEU A 433 22.32 5.73 -12.92
N GLY A 434 22.57 6.71 -12.06
CA GLY A 434 22.50 8.11 -12.43
C GLY A 434 23.60 8.59 -13.38
N GLU A 435 24.60 7.76 -13.71
CA GLU A 435 25.65 8.12 -14.68
C GLU A 435 25.25 7.80 -16.13
N TYR A 436 24.17 7.02 -16.34
CA TYR A 436 23.71 6.65 -17.67
C TYR A 436 22.75 7.73 -18.22
N PRO A 437 23.07 8.39 -19.35
CA PRO A 437 22.20 9.41 -19.93
C PRO A 437 20.78 8.90 -20.24
N GLN A 438 20.64 7.62 -20.58
CA GLN A 438 19.35 6.99 -20.86
C GLN A 438 18.47 6.89 -19.60
N ILE A 439 19.06 6.81 -18.41
CA ILE A 439 18.33 6.86 -17.13
C ILE A 439 17.80 8.28 -16.88
N HIS A 440 18.55 9.32 -17.28
CA HIS A 440 18.05 10.70 -17.22
C HIS A 440 16.81 10.85 -18.09
N GLN A 441 16.81 10.27 -19.29
CA GLN A 441 15.65 10.28 -20.19
C GLN A 441 14.43 9.58 -19.60
N LEU A 442 14.60 8.52 -18.82
CA LEU A 442 13.49 7.88 -18.10
C LEU A 442 12.88 8.85 -17.08
N PHE A 443 13.69 9.52 -16.26
CA PHE A 443 13.17 10.52 -15.31
C PHE A 443 12.52 11.71 -16.01
N ILE A 444 13.09 12.19 -17.13
CA ILE A 444 12.48 13.26 -17.94
C ILE A 444 11.11 12.82 -18.48
N ARG A 445 10.99 11.57 -18.95
CA ARG A 445 9.70 11.01 -19.37
C ARG A 445 8.70 10.95 -18.22
N HIS A 446 9.12 10.52 -17.03
CA HIS A 446 8.23 10.46 -15.85
C HIS A 446 7.74 11.85 -15.42
N ILE A 447 8.59 12.88 -15.56
CA ILE A 447 8.18 14.28 -15.37
C ILE A 447 7.16 14.70 -16.43
N GLN A 448 7.41 14.38 -17.70
CA GLN A 448 6.50 14.73 -18.79
C GLN A 448 5.12 14.07 -18.61
N GLU A 449 5.09 12.78 -18.25
CA GLU A 449 3.85 12.06 -17.93
C GLU A 449 3.10 12.71 -16.77
N ALA A 450 3.81 13.20 -15.74
CA ALA A 450 3.21 13.95 -14.63
C ALA A 450 2.76 15.37 -15.00
N ILE A 451 3.28 15.96 -16.08
CA ILE A 451 2.82 17.25 -16.60
C ILE A 451 1.55 17.07 -17.45
N ASP A 452 1.48 15.98 -18.20
CA ASP A 452 0.39 15.67 -19.13
C ASP A 452 -0.84 15.07 -18.43
N GLY A 453 -0.64 14.40 -17.29
CA GLY A 453 -1.70 13.96 -16.36
C GLY A 453 -2.22 15.07 -15.46
#